data_AF-A0A1F5UIC1-F1
#
_entry.id   AF-A0A1F5UIC1-F1
#
_cell.length_a   1.000
_cell.length_b   1.000
_cell.length_c   1.000
_cell.angle_alpha   90.00
_cell.angle_beta   90.00
_cell.angle_gamma   90.00
#
_symmetry.space_group_name_H-M   'P 1'
#
loop_
_entity.id
_entity.type
_entity.pdbx_description
1 polymer ?
#
loop_
_entity_poly.entity_id
_entity_poly.type
_entity_poly.pdbx_seq_one_letter_code
_entity_poly.pdbx_strand_id
1 'polypeptide(L)'
;MPNSSHALKSAGLSLASRNKRKADVFYQGLPAGVLEETDGGYKFTYNSDYLKTGKPISLSLPMQTEPFESTVLFPFFSGINSEGWYRDIICATKKIDPSDDFGILLVTGENTIGAVTVRGRGMQ
;
A
#
# COMPACT_ATOMS: atom_id res chain seq x y z
N MET A 1 31.78 -41.37 -21.71
CA MET A 1 30.54 -40.80 -22.27
C MET A 1 29.36 -41.64 -21.80
N PRO A 2 28.24 -41.05 -21.36
CA PRO A 2 28.03 -39.94 -20.42
C PRO A 2 27.50 -40.50 -19.07
N ASN A 3 27.86 -40.03 -17.86
CA ASN A 3 27.89 -38.70 -17.25
C ASN A 3 26.49 -38.15 -16.84
N SER A 4 26.28 -38.14 -15.51
CA SER A 4 25.69 -37.11 -14.64
C SER A 4 24.50 -36.26 -15.08
N SER A 5 23.63 -35.99 -14.11
CA SER A 5 23.05 -34.66 -13.80
C SER A 5 21.53 -34.59 -13.77
N HIS A 6 21.04 -34.49 -12.53
CA HIS A 6 19.94 -33.62 -12.11
C HIS A 6 18.55 -33.87 -12.69
N ALA A 7 17.80 -34.74 -12.01
CA ALA A 7 16.41 -34.43 -11.70
C ALA A 7 16.40 -33.10 -10.93
N LEU A 8 15.88 -32.05 -11.57
CA LEU A 8 15.68 -30.74 -10.96
C LEU A 8 14.65 -30.91 -9.83
N LYS A 9 15.16 -31.02 -8.60
CA LYS A 9 14.38 -30.78 -7.40
C LYS A 9 13.75 -29.40 -7.54
N SER A 10 12.42 -29.37 -7.43
CA SER A 10 11.62 -28.18 -7.22
C SER A 10 12.33 -27.29 -6.21
N ALA A 11 12.87 -26.16 -6.67
CA ALA A 11 13.36 -25.12 -5.80
C ALA A 11 12.15 -24.62 -5.01
N GLY A 12 12.11 -24.97 -3.73
CA GLY A 12 11.11 -24.47 -2.81
C GLY A 12 11.13 -22.95 -2.84
N LEU A 13 10.02 -22.34 -3.25
CA LEU A 13 9.73 -20.97 -2.87
C LEU A 13 9.45 -20.96 -1.36
N SER A 14 10.51 -20.94 -0.57
CA SER A 14 10.44 -20.38 0.77
C SER A 14 10.47 -18.86 0.62
N LEU A 15 9.36 -18.27 0.19
CA LEU A 15 9.08 -16.87 0.45
C LEU A 15 8.65 -16.82 1.92
N ALA A 16 9.62 -16.67 2.81
CA ALA A 16 9.35 -16.16 4.14
C ALA A 16 8.37 -14.99 3.96
N SER A 17 7.16 -15.13 4.51
CA SER A 17 6.13 -14.11 4.45
C SER A 17 6.75 -12.81 4.95
N ARG A 18 7.13 -11.91 4.04
CA ARG A 18 7.27 -10.51 4.43
C ARG A 18 5.89 -10.16 4.93
N ASN A 19 5.78 -9.75 6.19
CA ASN A 19 4.53 -9.30 6.75
C ASN A 19 4.01 -8.18 5.83
N LYS A 20 3.00 -8.50 5.03
CA LYS A 20 2.49 -7.57 4.02
C LYS A 20 1.86 -6.40 4.74
N ARG A 21 2.29 -5.20 4.39
CA ARG A 21 1.86 -4.00 5.09
C ARG A 21 0.42 -3.67 4.71
N LYS A 22 -0.33 -3.16 5.69
CA LYS A 22 -1.72 -2.75 5.51
C LYS A 22 -1.95 -1.38 6.13
N ALA A 23 -2.89 -0.65 5.55
CA ALA A 23 -3.34 0.63 6.06
C ALA A 23 -4.86 0.75 6.01
N ASP A 24 -5.41 1.41 7.02
CA ASP A 24 -6.79 1.87 7.03
C ASP A 24 -6.87 3.23 6.33
N VAL A 25 -7.79 3.33 5.37
CA VAL A 25 -8.04 4.55 4.61
C VAL A 25 -9.32 5.18 5.12
N PHE A 26 -9.28 6.45 5.45
CA PHE A 26 -10.43 7.21 5.92
C PHE A 26 -10.77 8.34 4.95
N TYR A 27 -12.05 8.66 4.81
CA TYR A 27 -12.53 9.86 4.13
C TYR A 27 -13.33 10.71 5.13
N GLN A 28 -12.86 11.92 5.44
CA GLN A 28 -13.43 12.81 6.46
C GLN A 28 -13.63 12.09 7.81
N GLY A 29 -12.67 11.23 8.18
CA GLY A 29 -12.73 10.44 9.41
C GLY A 29 -13.60 9.18 9.35
N LEU A 30 -14.33 8.95 8.25
CA LEU A 30 -15.12 7.72 8.05
C LEU A 30 -14.23 6.59 7.49
N PRO A 31 -14.32 5.35 8.00
CA PRO A 31 -13.54 4.22 7.49
C PRO A 31 -13.94 3.88 6.04
N ALA A 32 -13.13 4.32 5.07
CA ALA A 32 -13.43 4.20 3.65
C ALA A 32 -13.02 2.85 3.08
N GLY A 33 -11.87 2.31 3.50
CA GLY A 33 -11.37 1.06 2.97
C GLY A 33 -10.02 0.65 3.54
N VAL A 34 -9.45 -0.38 2.92
CA VAL A 34 -8.14 -0.95 3.29
C VAL A 34 -7.23 -0.93 2.07
N LEU A 35 -6.02 -0.40 2.25
CA LEU A 35 -4.92 -0.48 1.30
C LEU A 35 -3.92 -1.52 1.80
N GLU A 36 -3.54 -2.49 0.96
CA GLU A 36 -2.62 -3.55 1.34
C GLU A 36 -1.61 -3.88 0.24
N GLU A 37 -0.40 -4.26 0.66
CA GLU A 37 0.54 -4.96 -0.22
C GLU A 37 0.08 -6.39 -0.46
N THR A 38 0.28 -6.84 -1.68
CA THR A 38 0.07 -8.22 -2.11
C THR A 38 1.37 -8.80 -2.65
N ASP A 39 1.35 -10.05 -3.12
CA ASP A 39 2.51 -10.61 -3.83
C ASP A 39 2.69 -10.03 -5.23
N GLY A 40 1.62 -9.52 -5.84
CA GLY A 40 1.63 -8.92 -7.17
C GLY A 40 1.75 -7.40 -7.20
N GLY A 41 1.72 -6.74 -6.04
CA GLY A 41 1.77 -5.28 -5.92
C GLY A 41 0.88 -4.79 -4.78
N TYR A 42 -0.22 -4.13 -5.10
CA TYR A 42 -1.10 -3.46 -4.16
C TYR A 42 -2.57 -3.74 -4.47
N LYS A 43 -3.37 -3.74 -3.42
CA LYS A 43 -4.82 -3.87 -3.49
C LYS A 43 -5.49 -2.82 -2.62
N PHE A 44 -6.51 -2.18 -3.16
CA PHE A 44 -7.40 -1.30 -2.41
C PHE A 44 -8.82 -1.86 -2.43
N THR A 45 -9.44 -1.95 -1.25
CA THR A 45 -10.80 -2.46 -1.09
C THR A 45 -11.62 -1.48 -0.28
N TYR A 46 -12.73 -1.02 -0.84
CA TYR A 46 -13.70 -0.23 -0.10
C TYR A 46 -14.38 -1.07 0.99
N ASN A 47 -14.67 -0.45 2.13
CA ASN A 47 -15.50 -1.06 3.15
C ASN A 47 -16.95 -1.14 2.65
N SER A 48 -17.60 -2.29 2.84
CA SER A 48 -18.99 -2.51 2.40
C SER A 48 -19.99 -1.52 3.01
N ASP A 49 -19.78 -1.11 4.26
CA ASP A 49 -20.61 -0.09 4.91
C ASP A 49 -20.37 1.31 4.33
N TYR A 50 -19.12 1.62 3.95
CA TYR A 50 -18.80 2.88 3.29
C TYR A 50 -19.41 2.97 1.90
N LEU A 51 -19.51 1.85 1.17
CA LEU A 51 -20.13 1.80 -0.16
C LEU A 51 -21.59 2.26 -0.20
N LYS A 52 -22.30 2.20 0.93
CA LYS A 52 -23.73 2.55 1.02
C LYS A 52 -24.00 4.05 0.94
N THR A 53 -23.09 4.87 1.50
CA THR A 53 -23.35 6.31 1.73
C THR A 53 -22.11 7.20 1.50
N GLY A 54 -20.94 6.59 1.29
CA GLY A 54 -19.67 7.28 1.15
C GLY A 54 -19.50 7.98 -0.19
N LYS A 55 -18.34 8.62 -0.33
CA LYS A 55 -17.88 9.25 -1.58
C LYS A 55 -16.61 8.57 -2.08
N PRO A 56 -16.37 8.51 -3.41
CA PRO A 56 -15.11 7.99 -3.90
C PRO A 56 -13.94 8.79 -3.30
N ILE A 57 -12.89 8.09 -2.88
CA ILE A 57 -11.68 8.74 -2.33
C ILE A 57 -10.87 9.45 -3.43
N SER A 58 -11.04 9.01 -4.68
CA SER A 58 -10.39 9.54 -5.88
C SER A 58 -11.26 9.30 -7.10
N LEU A 59 -11.13 10.13 -8.14
CA LEU A 59 -11.72 9.87 -9.44
C LEU A 59 -11.16 8.59 -10.10
N SER A 60 -9.91 8.24 -9.80
CA SER A 60 -9.27 7.01 -10.28
C SER A 60 -9.61 5.76 -9.47
N LEU A 61 -10.32 5.92 -8.35
CA LEU A 61 -10.76 4.84 -7.48
C LEU A 61 -12.27 4.99 -7.23
N PRO A 62 -13.12 4.79 -8.25
CA PRO A 62 -14.57 4.94 -8.11
C PRO A 62 -15.14 3.94 -7.08
N MET A 63 -16.34 4.23 -6.56
CA MET A 63 -17.01 3.36 -5.59
C MET A 63 -17.43 2.05 -6.28
N GLN A 64 -16.85 0.93 -5.84
CA GLN A 64 -17.21 -0.42 -6.31
C GLN A 64 -16.91 -1.46 -5.22
N THR A 65 -17.54 -2.64 -5.34
CA THR A 65 -17.38 -3.74 -4.40
C THR A 65 -16.08 -4.52 -4.66
N GLU A 66 -15.73 -4.65 -5.94
CA GLU A 66 -14.57 -5.38 -6.41
C GLU A 66 -13.28 -4.65 -6.01
N PRO A 67 -12.26 -5.35 -5.49
CA PRO A 67 -10.99 -4.72 -5.19
C PRO A 67 -10.33 -4.10 -6.44
N PHE A 68 -9.65 -2.98 -6.23
CA PHE A 68 -8.68 -2.46 -7.19
C PHE A 68 -7.36 -3.16 -6.97
N GLU A 69 -6.70 -3.57 -8.04
CA GLU A 69 -5.37 -4.17 -8.00
C GLU A 69 -4.41 -3.43 -8.93
N SER A 70 -3.15 -3.33 -8.53
CA SER A 70 -2.10 -2.68 -9.31
C SER A 70 -0.75 -3.26 -8.96
N THR A 71 0.17 -3.34 -9.92
CA THR A 71 1.55 -3.78 -9.66
C THR A 71 2.41 -2.70 -8.98
N VAL A 72 1.94 -1.46 -9.01
CA VAL A 72 2.56 -0.28 -8.37
C VAL A 72 1.58 0.38 -7.41
N LEU A 73 2.07 1.17 -6.46
CA LEU A 73 1.20 1.94 -5.56
C LEU A 73 0.31 2.85 -6.40
N PHE A 74 -1.00 2.88 -6.11
CA PHE A 74 -1.93 3.67 -6.92
C PHE A 74 -1.52 5.15 -6.92
N PRO A 75 -1.54 5.84 -8.08
CA PRO A 75 -1.12 7.24 -8.18
C PRO A 75 -1.80 8.17 -7.18
N PHE A 76 -3.04 7.88 -6.82
CA PHE A 76 -3.75 8.62 -5.77
C PHE A 76 -3.02 8.55 -4.42
N PHE A 77 -2.62 7.34 -3.99
CA PHE A 77 -1.95 7.14 -2.71
C PHE A 77 -0.50 7.61 -2.73
N SER A 78 0.24 7.40 -3.82
CA SER A 78 1.59 7.94 -3.94
C SER A 78 1.60 9.48 -3.99
N GLY A 79 0.58 10.09 -4.59
CA GLY A 79 0.42 11.56 -4.61
C GLY A 79 0.05 12.18 -3.26
N ILE A 80 -0.28 11.39 -2.24
CA ILE A 80 -0.42 11.87 -0.85
C ILE A 80 0.96 12.13 -0.23
N ASN A 81 1.98 11.40 -0.68
CA ASN A 81 3.33 11.60 -0.18
C ASN A 81 3.82 12.99 -0.56
N SER A 82 4.51 13.64 0.36
CA SER A 82 5.28 14.83 0.05
C SER A 82 6.45 14.52 -0.87
N GLU A 83 6.80 15.44 -1.76
CA GLU A 83 7.92 15.34 -2.70
C GLU A 83 9.10 16.26 -2.30
N GLY A 84 10.25 16.08 -2.97
CA GLY A 84 11.42 16.95 -2.82
C GLY A 84 12.05 16.96 -1.42
N TRP A 85 12.58 18.11 -1.02
CA TRP A 85 13.41 18.25 0.19
C TRP A 85 12.74 17.76 1.49
N TYR A 86 11.41 17.91 1.63
CA TYR A 86 10.70 17.46 2.83
C TYR A 86 10.62 15.93 2.89
N ARG A 87 10.46 15.28 1.73
CA ARG A 87 10.54 13.82 1.61
C ARG A 87 11.89 13.29 2.06
N ASP A 88 12.97 13.97 1.64
CA ASP A 88 14.34 13.59 2.01
C ASP A 88 14.55 13.66 3.52
N ILE A 89 14.04 14.70 4.18
CA ILE A 89 14.08 14.85 5.64
C ILE A 89 13.30 13.72 6.32
N ILE A 90 12.09 13.39 5.86
CA ILE A 90 11.29 12.30 6.42
C ILE A 90 12.04 10.97 6.30
N CYS A 91 12.55 10.65 5.11
CA CYS A 91 13.25 9.40 4.85
C CYS A 91 14.49 9.27 5.74
N ALA A 92 15.30 10.33 5.85
CA ALA A 92 16.48 10.35 6.70
C ALA A 92 16.13 10.21 8.20
N THR A 93 15.12 10.96 8.66
CA THR A 93 14.74 11.01 10.08
C THR A 93 14.07 9.71 10.53
N LYS A 94 13.27 9.09 9.65
CA LYS A 94 12.50 7.88 9.93
C LYS A 94 13.19 6.60 9.45
N LYS A 95 14.37 6.71 8.83
CA LYS A 95 15.16 5.60 8.27
C LYS A 95 14.36 4.75 7.29
N ILE A 96 13.57 5.41 6.45
CA ILE A 96 12.77 4.78 5.40
C ILE A 96 13.55 4.86 4.09
N ASP A 97 13.51 3.79 3.30
CA ASP A 97 14.07 3.79 1.95
C ASP A 97 13.32 4.82 1.07
N PRO A 98 14.00 5.79 0.43
CA PRO A 98 13.36 6.75 -0.47
C PRO A 98 12.72 6.13 -1.72
N SER A 99 12.85 4.83 -1.98
CA SER A 99 12.10 4.12 -3.01
C SER A 99 10.83 3.43 -2.48
N ASP A 100 10.65 3.40 -1.16
CA ASP A 100 9.52 2.78 -0.49
C ASP A 100 8.37 3.77 -0.28
N ASP A 101 7.69 4.13 -1.38
CA ASP A 101 6.56 5.07 -1.34
C ASP A 101 5.44 4.63 -0.39
N PHE A 102 5.21 3.32 -0.26
CA PHE A 102 4.21 2.85 0.68
C PHE A 102 4.69 3.02 2.12
N GLY A 103 5.95 2.69 2.44
CA GLY A 103 6.52 2.93 3.76
C GLY A 103 6.48 4.39 4.19
N ILE A 104 6.77 5.30 3.26
CA ILE A 104 6.63 6.75 3.47
C ILE A 104 5.17 7.08 3.80
N LEU A 105 4.22 6.61 2.98
CA LEU A 105 2.79 6.85 3.17
C LEU A 105 2.29 6.35 4.52
N LEU A 106 2.74 5.20 5.00
CA LEU A 106 2.33 4.65 6.29
C LEU A 106 2.76 5.55 7.46
N VAL A 107 3.85 6.31 7.31
CA VAL A 107 4.38 7.20 8.35
C VAL A 107 3.78 8.61 8.27
N THR A 108 3.46 9.09 7.07
CA THR A 108 3.03 10.48 6.86
C THR A 108 1.53 10.62 6.60
N GLY A 109 0.86 9.55 6.18
CA GLY A 109 -0.49 9.57 5.62
C GLY A 109 -1.60 9.92 6.60
N GLU A 110 -1.35 9.92 7.91
CA GLU A 110 -2.35 10.29 8.90
C GLU A 110 -2.58 11.81 8.98
N ASN A 111 -1.52 12.61 8.74
CA ASN A 111 -1.53 14.05 8.93
C ASN A 111 -1.40 14.79 7.60
N THR A 112 -2.31 14.48 6.68
CA THR A 112 -2.33 15.03 5.32
C THR A 112 -3.35 16.16 5.20
N ILE A 113 -3.07 17.12 4.32
CA ILE A 113 -4.06 18.13 3.95
C ILE A 113 -5.05 17.47 2.99
N GLY A 114 -6.34 17.50 3.33
CA GLY A 114 -7.41 16.98 2.48
C GLY A 114 -8.44 16.17 3.25
N ALA A 115 -9.29 15.47 2.50
CA ALA A 115 -10.35 14.63 3.06
C ALA A 115 -9.86 13.21 3.38
N VAL A 116 -8.72 12.76 2.85
CA VAL A 116 -8.29 11.37 2.95
C VAL A 116 -7.06 11.23 3.82
N THR A 117 -7.14 10.32 4.80
CA THR A 117 -6.01 9.95 5.65
C THR A 117 -5.76 8.44 5.56
N VAL A 118 -4.50 8.05 5.74
CA VAL A 118 -4.01 6.68 5.64
C VAL A 118 -3.26 6.33 6.93
N ARG A 119 -3.72 5.30 7.63
CA ARG A 119 -3.14 4.88 8.92
C ARG A 119 -2.57 3.48 8.81
N GLY A 120 -1.26 3.33 8.99
CA GLY A 120 -0.61 2.02 8.98
C GLY A 120 -1.05 1.15 10.14
N ARG A 121 -1.39 -0.12 9.87
CA ARG A 121 -1.69 -1.10 10.91
C ARG A 121 -0.37 -1.67 11.46
N GLY A 122 -0.10 -1.46 12.75
CA GLY A 122 1.05 -2.06 13.43
C GLY A 122 2.33 -1.21 13.50
N MET A 123 2.24 0.10 13.24
CA MET A 123 3.35 1.03 13.50
C MET A 123 3.02 1.86 14.74
N GLN A 124 3.49 1.41 15.91
CA GLN A 124 3.40 2.13 17.18
C GLN A 124 4.80 2.40 17.72
#